data_AF-A0A4R0L6F4-F1
#
_entry.id   AF-A0A4R0L6F4-F1
#
_cell.length_a   1.000
_cell.length_b   1.000
_cell.length_c   1.000
_cell.angle_alpha   90.00
_cell.angle_beta   90.00
_cell.angle_gamma   90.00
#
_symmetry.space_group_name_H-M   'P 1'
#
loop_
_entity.id
_entity.type
_entity.pdbx_description
1 polymer ?
#
loop_
_entity_poly.entity_id
_entity_poly.type
_entity_poly.pdbx_seq_one_letter_code
_entity_poly.pdbx_strand_id
1 'polypeptide(L)' 'MAISDHEPDYLDRLARSEPLDSWQPEDLRAALAVVDDLDAQRPHTAGTARVIDLRLAIYRSRLRYELSQRVEGEPEH' A
#
# COMPACT_ATOMS: atom_id res chain seq x y z
N MET A 1 7.20 28.28 -13.37
CA MET A 1 7.43 27.62 -12.08
C MET A 1 6.64 26.32 -12.14
N ALA A 2 7.29 25.22 -12.54
CA ALA A 2 6.65 23.92 -12.72
C ALA A 2 7.29 22.96 -11.72
N ILE A 3 6.60 22.74 -10.62
CA ILE A 3 6.87 21.67 -9.68
C ILE A 3 5.62 20.81 -9.74
N SER A 4 5.57 19.90 -10.72
CA SER A 4 4.78 18.69 -10.57
C SER A 4 5.78 17.64 -10.13
N ASP A 5 6.14 17.79 -8.86
CA ASP A 5 6.84 16.81 -8.05
C ASP A 5 6.14 15.47 -8.25
N HIS A 6 6.93 14.41 -8.44
CA HIS A 6 6.46 13.05 -8.66
C HIS A 6 5.35 12.69 -7.66
N GLU A 7 4.09 12.61 -8.10
CA GLU A 7 3.10 11.86 -7.34
C GLU A 7 3.64 10.43 -7.25
N PRO A 8 3.88 9.90 -6.04
CA PRO A 8 4.43 8.57 -5.90
C PRO A 8 3.41 7.55 -6.45
N ASP A 9 3.78 6.89 -7.55
CA ASP A 9 3.01 5.76 -8.07
C ASP A 9 3.21 4.56 -7.14
N TYR A 10 2.48 4.57 -6.02
CA TYR A 10 2.58 3.58 -4.98
C TYR A 10 2.32 2.17 -5.50
N LEU A 11 1.40 2.01 -6.45
CA LEU A 11 1.05 0.72 -7.03
C LEU A 11 2.17 0.17 -7.90
N ASP A 12 2.80 1.02 -8.71
CA ASP A 12 3.93 0.62 -9.54
C ASP A 12 5.15 0.23 -8.68
N ARG A 13 5.42 0.99 -7.61
CA ARG A 13 6.46 0.64 -6.64
C ARG A 13 6.16 -0.67 -5.90
N LEU A 14 4.92 -0.88 -5.48
CA LEU A 14 4.46 -2.15 -4.88
C LEU A 14 4.53 -3.31 -5.88
N ALA A 15 4.23 -3.07 -7.16
CA ALA A 15 4.32 -4.06 -8.24
C ALA A 15 5.77 -4.45 -8.55
N ARG A 16 6.72 -3.51 -8.38
CA ARG A 16 8.16 -3.79 -8.44
C ARG A 16 8.72 -4.43 -7.17
N SER A 17 7.87 -4.70 -6.17
CA SER A 17 8.28 -5.24 -4.88
C SER A 17 9.36 -4.40 -4.21
N GLU A 18 9.30 -3.07 -4.36
CA GLU A 18 10.28 -2.16 -3.78
C GLU A 18 10.38 -2.36 -2.24
N PRO A 19 11.56 -2.20 -1.63
CA PRO A 19 11.72 -2.28 -0.17
C PRO A 19 10.91 -1.16 0.51
N LEU A 20 9.98 -1.55 1.39
CA LEU A 20 9.06 -0.60 2.05
C LEU A 20 9.71 0.07 3.26
N ASP A 21 10.79 -0.49 3.80
CA ASP A 21 11.67 0.09 4.82
C ASP A 21 12.15 1.51 4.45
N SER A 22 12.32 1.79 3.16
CA SER A 22 12.71 3.11 2.65
C SER A 22 11.58 4.14 2.58
N TRP A 23 10.32 3.73 2.74
CA TRP A 23 9.16 4.61 2.65
C TRP A 23 8.91 5.27 3.98
N GLN A 24 8.36 6.48 3.99
CA GLN A 24 7.94 7.09 5.25
C GLN A 24 6.61 6.51 5.76
N PRO A 25 6.30 6.57 7.06
CA PRO A 25 5.02 6.11 7.59
C PRO A 25 3.81 6.79 6.93
N GLU A 26 3.92 8.06 6.53
CA GLU A 26 2.86 8.73 5.77
C GLU A 26 2.65 8.15 4.36
N ASP A 27 3.73 7.81 3.65
CA ASP A 27 3.68 7.15 2.34
C ASP A 27 3.02 5.78 2.45
N LEU A 28 3.34 5.02 3.50
CA LEU A 28 2.71 3.72 3.76
C LEU A 28 1.20 3.85 4.03
N ARG A 29 0.79 4.87 4.79
CA ARG A 29 -0.64 5.15 5.05
C ARG A 29 -1.36 5.59 3.78
N ALA A 30 -0.74 6.47 2.99
CA ALA A 30 -1.29 6.92 1.71
C ALA A 30 -1.45 5.77 0.72
N ALA A 31 -0.43 4.92 0.59
CA ALA A 31 -0.49 3.73 -0.26
C ALA A 31 -1.55 2.72 0.22
N LEU A 32 -1.70 2.54 1.54
CA LEU A 32 -2.73 1.67 2.09
C LEU A 32 -4.14 2.21 1.77
N ALA A 33 -4.35 3.52 1.89
CA ALA A 33 -5.62 4.15 1.52
C ALA A 33 -5.94 3.97 0.04
N VAL A 34 -4.96 4.10 -0.86
CA VAL A 34 -5.12 3.83 -2.31
C VAL A 34 -5.51 2.38 -2.56
N VAL A 35 -4.83 1.42 -1.92
CA VAL A 35 -5.15 -0.01 -2.07
C VAL A 35 -6.55 -0.32 -1.53
N ASP A 36 -6.94 0.27 -0.40
CA ASP A 36 -8.26 0.08 0.21
C ASP A 36 -9.39 0.65 -0.65
N ASP A 37 -9.18 1.83 -1.24
CA ASP A 37 -10.13 2.47 -2.16
C ASP A 37 -10.32 1.64 -3.45
N LEU A 38 -9.23 1.14 -4.04
CA LEU A 38 -9.29 0.27 -5.22
C LEU A 38 -10.00 -1.05 -4.95
N ASP A 39 -9.80 -1.62 -3.78
CA ASP A 39 -10.49 -2.84 -3.35
C ASP A 39 -11.99 -2.57 -3.15
N ALA A 40 -12.35 -1.44 -2.52
CA ALA A 40 -13.74 -1.05 -2.28
C ALA A 40 -14.53 -0.74 -3.56
N GLN A 41 -13.89 -0.15 -4.57
CA GLN A 41 -14.52 0.17 -5.86
C GLN A 41 -14.74 -1.07 -6.75
N ARG A 42 -14.15 -2.22 -6.41
CA ARG A 42 -14.25 -3.41 -7.25
C ARG A 42 -15.54 -4.19 -6.98
N PRO A 43 -16.33 -4.49 -8.02
CA PRO A 43 -17.46 -5.39 -7.88
C PRO A 43 -16.93 -6.80 -7.61
N HIS A 44 -17.03 -7.22 -6.35
CA HIS A 44 -16.72 -8.58 -5.92
C HIS A 44 -17.75 -9.52 -6.55
N THR A 45 -17.45 -10.00 -7.75
CA THR A 45 -18.33 -10.94 -8.45
C THR A 45 -18.15 -12.30 -7.76
N ALA A 46 -19.18 -12.76 -7.06
CA ALA A 46 -19.15 -14.02 -6.33
C ALA A 46 -18.75 -15.18 -7.27
N GLY A 47 -17.72 -15.93 -6.90
CA GLY A 47 -17.34 -17.17 -7.58
C GLY A 47 -16.02 -17.17 -8.35
N THR A 48 -15.32 -16.03 -8.49
CA THR A 48 -13.95 -16.05 -9.07
C THR A 48 -13.09 -14.96 -8.44
N ALA A 49 -12.19 -15.35 -7.52
CA ALA A 49 -11.12 -14.49 -7.08
C ALA A 49 -10.24 -14.15 -8.29
N ARG A 50 -10.18 -12.89 -8.70
CA ARG A 50 -9.33 -12.46 -9.81
C ARG A 50 -7.91 -12.29 -9.29
N VAL A 51 -6.92 -12.52 -10.15
CA VAL A 51 -5.49 -12.29 -9.85
C VAL A 51 -5.25 -10.90 -9.25
N ILE A 52 -6.03 -9.91 -9.67
CA ILE A 52 -5.97 -8.54 -9.13
C ILE A 52 -6.41 -8.48 -7.67
N ASP A 53 -7.45 -9.22 -7.26
CA ASP A 53 -7.93 -9.23 -5.88
C ASP A 53 -6.87 -9.85 -4.95
N LEU A 54 -6.20 -10.91 -5.42
CA LEU A 54 -5.07 -11.49 -4.71
C LEU A 54 -3.90 -10.49 -4.57
N ARG A 55 -3.58 -9.74 -5.63
CA ARG A 55 -2.52 -8.72 -5.57
C ARG A 55 -2.85 -7.60 -4.59
N LEU A 56 -4.07 -7.08 -4.60
CA LEU A 56 -4.51 -6.05 -3.65
C LEU A 56 -4.47 -6.57 -2.21
N ALA A 57 -4.88 -7.81 -1.97
CA ALA A 57 -4.77 -8.44 -0.65
C ALA A 57 -3.32 -8.55 -0.17
N ILE A 58 -2.39 -8.94 -1.06
CA ILE A 58 -0.95 -9.00 -0.76
C ILE A 58 -0.40 -7.61 -0.42
N TYR A 59 -0.71 -6.59 -1.22
CA TYR A 59 -0.26 -5.21 -0.97
C TYR A 59 -0.78 -4.68 0.36
N ARG A 60 -2.08 -4.86 0.63
CA ARG A 60 -2.72 -4.48 1.89
C ARG A 60 -2.03 -5.15 3.08
N SER A 61 -1.79 -6.46 3.01
CA SER A 61 -1.14 -7.20 4.10
C SER A 61 0.27 -6.70 4.37
N ARG A 62 1.05 -6.45 3.30
CA ARG A 62 2.44 -5.98 3.42
C ARG A 62 2.50 -4.58 4.03
N LEU A 63 1.66 -3.66 3.56
CA LEU A 63 1.60 -2.29 4.08
C LEU A 63 1.17 -2.24 5.55
N ARG A 64 0.18 -3.05 5.94
CA ARG A 64 -0.26 -3.15 7.35
C ARG A 64 0.81 -3.71 8.26
N TYR A 65 1.54 -4.71 7.80
CA TYR A 65 2.67 -5.28 8.54
C TYR A 65 3.77 -4.24 8.78
N GLU A 66 4.18 -3.51 7.74
CA GLU A 66 5.20 -2.45 7.89
C GLU A 66 4.73 -1.32 8.82
N LEU A 67 3.45 -0.93 8.72
CA LEU A 67 2.87 0.06 9.63
C LEU A 67 2.82 -0.43 11.08
N SER A 68 2.47 -1.69 11.33
CA SER A 68 2.43 -2.22 12.70
C SER A 68 3.83 -2.31 13.30
N GLN A 69 4.83 -2.75 12.53
CA GLN A 69 6.23 -2.79 12.97
C GLN A 69 6.76 -1.41 13.38
N ARG A 70 6.29 -0.34 12.74
CA ARG A 70 6.74 1.04 13.05
C ARG A 70 6.01 1.67 14.23
N VAL A 71 4.75 1.28 14.47
CA VAL A 71 3.98 1.72 15.63
C VAL A 71 4.41 0.97 16.90
N GLU A 72 4.75 -0.32 16.77
CA GLU A 72 5.29 -1.12 17.88
C GLU A 72 6.80 -0.90 18.10
N GLY A 73 7.47 -0.20 17.16
CA GLY A 73 8.90 0.06 17.14
C GLY A 73 9.35 1.40 17.73
N GLU A 74 8.46 2.18 18.36
CA GLU A 74 8.83 3.31 19.22
C GLU A 74 8.98 2.82 20.68
N PRO A 75 10.15 2.30 21.12
CA PRO A 75 10.44 2.28 22.53
C PRO A 75 10.61 3.73 22.97
N GLU A 76 9.71 4.20 23.83
CA GLU A 76 9.92 5.38 24.66
C GLU A 76 11.31 5.25 25.30
N HIS A 77 12.22 6.17 24.98
CA HIS A 77 13.57 6.21 25.52
C HIS A 77 13.86 7.56 26.14
#